data_AF-A0A919W683-F1
#
_entry.id   AF-A0A919W683-F1
#
_cell.length_a   1.000
_cell.length_b   1.000
_cell.length_c   1.000
_cell.angle_alpha   90.00
_cell.angle_beta   90.00
_cell.angle_gamma   90.00
#
_symmetry.space_group_name_H-M   'P 1'
#
loop_
_entity.id
_entity.type
_entity.pdbx_description
1 polymer ?
#
loop_
_entity_poly.entity_id
_entity_poly.type
_entity_poly.pdbx_seq_one_letter_code
_entity_poly.pdbx_strand_id
1 'polypeptide(L)'
;MPGGMTAGYANSAGVTWLGDAAEQAETVVCVAAAGNWIVAACVAILVRQGDLDPSLPVRTLLPELPAWAAPIRLHHLIHHTSGLPEKADPGDPMETLPEPQAEPGTVFSPSDIGYACLTTLAERAGGRPVAEIAQKHLFTPLGMASTQVRSGSEVWSTARDMLRWAEAMHIGALGPRLTALLRQPGKMRDGALVPYAWGSHILPGDRGPAYANTGRSPGCVTFVVASPATATSAIVIALTDDPQPAESLGKQLVGLTEQEPIR
;
A
#
# COMPACT_ATOMS: atom_id res chain seq x y z
N MET A 1 -26.76 -5.74 3.42
CA MET A 1 -25.37 -5.74 3.96
C MET A 1 -25.45 -6.36 5.34
N PRO A 2 -24.70 -7.42 5.67
CA PRO A 2 -24.53 -7.82 7.08
C PRO A 2 -23.93 -6.63 7.85
N GLY A 3 -24.34 -6.45 9.10
CA GLY A 3 -24.05 -5.25 9.90
C GLY A 3 -22.56 -4.89 9.97
N GLY A 4 -22.25 -3.59 9.85
CA GLY A 4 -20.91 -3.05 10.07
C GLY A 4 -19.98 -2.99 8.86
N MET A 5 -20.49 -3.04 7.62
CA MET A 5 -19.68 -2.92 6.41
C MET A 5 -20.05 -1.68 5.58
N THR A 6 -19.05 -0.87 5.25
CA THR A 6 -19.12 0.26 4.32
C THR A 6 -18.43 -0.14 3.03
N ALA A 7 -19.15 -0.16 1.91
CA ALA A 7 -18.58 -0.51 0.62
C ALA A 7 -19.03 0.47 -0.47
N GLY A 8 -18.08 0.82 -1.34
CA GLY A 8 -18.33 1.65 -2.51
C GLY A 8 -17.42 1.28 -3.66
N TYR A 9 -17.87 1.57 -4.87
CA TYR A 9 -17.08 1.40 -6.08
C TYR A 9 -17.27 2.57 -7.03
N ALA A 10 -16.29 2.77 -7.89
CA ALA A 10 -16.27 3.82 -8.90
C ALA A 10 -15.89 3.23 -10.25
N ASN A 11 -16.59 3.64 -11.31
CA ASN A 11 -16.32 3.28 -12.70
C ASN A 11 -16.75 4.42 -13.64
N SER A 12 -16.84 4.15 -14.94
CA SER A 12 -17.26 5.14 -15.94
C SER A 12 -18.67 5.70 -15.77
N ALA A 13 -19.54 5.04 -15.00
CA ALA A 13 -20.88 5.52 -14.66
C ALA A 13 -20.89 6.42 -13.40
N GLY A 14 -19.77 6.54 -12.70
CA GLY A 14 -19.62 7.32 -11.47
C GLY A 14 -19.40 6.45 -10.24
N VAL A 15 -19.65 7.03 -9.07
CA VAL A 15 -19.47 6.40 -7.75
C VAL A 15 -20.80 5.82 -7.25
N THR A 16 -20.77 4.58 -6.77
CA THR A 16 -21.92 3.90 -6.15
C THR A 16 -21.55 3.40 -4.76
N TRP A 17 -22.37 3.72 -3.77
CA TRP A 17 -22.27 3.20 -2.39
C TRP A 17 -23.33 2.13 -2.15
N LEU A 18 -22.99 1.06 -1.43
CA LEU A 18 -23.90 -0.07 -1.20
C LEU A 18 -24.66 0.09 0.13
N GLY A 19 -25.99 0.09 0.09
CA GLY A 19 -26.83 0.28 1.29
C GLY A 19 -26.63 1.65 1.94
N ASP A 20 -26.63 1.72 3.27
CA ASP A 20 -26.42 2.96 4.04
C ASP A 20 -24.95 3.43 4.08
N ALA A 21 -24.07 2.80 3.29
CA ALA A 21 -22.64 3.08 3.26
C ALA A 21 -22.30 4.53 2.88
N ALA A 22 -23.19 5.26 2.20
CA ALA A 22 -22.96 6.64 1.83
C ALA A 22 -22.78 7.56 3.06
N GLU A 23 -23.52 7.33 4.14
CA GLU A 23 -23.40 8.10 5.39
C GLU A 23 -22.12 7.72 6.14
N GLN A 24 -21.73 6.45 6.08
CA GLN A 24 -20.54 5.92 6.76
C GLN A 24 -19.25 6.19 5.99
N ALA A 25 -19.33 6.54 4.70
CA ALA A 25 -18.20 6.73 3.81
C ALA A 25 -17.23 7.84 4.26
N GLU A 26 -17.68 8.75 5.14
CA GLU A 26 -16.90 9.83 5.74
C GLU A 26 -16.28 9.47 7.10
N THR A 27 -16.56 8.28 7.62
CA THR A 27 -16.01 7.85 8.91
C THR A 27 -14.51 7.66 8.78
N VAL A 28 -13.74 8.36 9.61
CA VAL A 28 -12.29 8.24 9.66
C VAL A 28 -11.91 6.99 10.44
N VAL A 29 -11.17 6.09 9.80
CA VAL A 29 -10.65 4.84 10.39
C VAL A 29 -9.14 4.71 10.11
N CYS A 30 -8.44 3.93 10.93
CA CYS A 30 -7.10 3.48 10.58
C CYS A 30 -7.21 2.46 9.44
N VAL A 31 -6.58 2.73 8.30
CA VAL A 31 -6.59 1.82 7.15
C VAL A 31 -5.43 0.82 7.18
N ALA A 32 -4.61 0.85 8.25
CA ALA A 32 -3.50 -0.06 8.49
C ALA A 32 -2.61 -0.25 7.24
N ALA A 33 -2.24 -1.49 6.91
CA ALA A 33 -1.38 -1.79 5.77
C ALA A 33 -1.93 -1.35 4.40
N ALA A 34 -3.24 -1.07 4.24
CA ALA A 34 -3.74 -0.45 3.01
C ALA A 34 -3.14 0.95 2.77
N GLY A 35 -2.69 1.62 3.84
CA GLY A 35 -1.90 2.85 3.80
C GLY A 35 -0.49 2.70 3.22
N ASN A 36 0.07 1.49 3.20
CA ASN A 36 1.38 1.23 2.59
C ASN A 36 1.43 1.63 1.12
N TRP A 37 0.30 1.57 0.41
CA TRP A 37 0.20 2.02 -0.98
C TRP A 37 0.52 3.51 -1.13
N ILE A 38 0.05 4.33 -0.18
CA ILE A 38 0.30 5.78 -0.14
C ILE A 38 1.76 6.06 0.25
N VAL A 39 2.31 5.34 1.24
CA VAL A 39 3.72 5.48 1.63
C VAL A 39 4.65 5.13 0.47
N ALA A 40 4.40 4.00 -0.20
CA ALA A 40 5.17 3.61 -1.39
C ALA A 40 5.04 4.64 -2.52
N ALA A 41 3.89 5.31 -2.67
CA ALA A 41 3.74 6.41 -3.61
C ALA A 41 4.56 7.64 -3.27
N CYS A 42 4.71 7.98 -1.99
CA CYS A 42 5.61 9.05 -1.54
C CYS A 42 7.07 8.70 -1.90
N VAL A 43 7.49 7.47 -1.67
CA VAL A 43 8.82 6.98 -2.08
C VAL A 43 8.98 7.06 -3.60
N ALA A 44 7.97 6.63 -4.36
CA ALA A 44 7.98 6.70 -5.82
C ALA A 44 8.09 8.14 -6.34
N ILE A 45 7.48 9.12 -5.66
CA ILE A 45 7.63 10.54 -5.97
C ILE A 45 9.09 10.99 -5.79
N LEU A 46 9.73 10.67 -4.66
CA LEU A 46 11.13 11.01 -4.40
C LEU A 46 12.07 10.35 -5.41
N VAL A 47 11.82 9.08 -5.74
CA VAL A 47 12.57 8.37 -6.78
C VAL A 47 12.46 9.05 -8.14
N ARG A 48 11.26 9.50 -8.50
CA ARG A 48 11.04 10.24 -9.75
C ARG A 48 11.68 11.62 -9.76
N GLN A 49 11.85 12.25 -8.60
CA GLN A 49 12.53 13.53 -8.44
C GLN A 49 14.05 13.39 -8.47
N GLY A 50 14.57 12.17 -8.32
CA GLY A 50 16.00 11.89 -8.22
C GLY A 50 16.55 12.02 -6.80
N ASP A 51 15.68 12.26 -5.82
CA ASP A 51 16.06 12.42 -4.41
C ASP A 51 16.34 11.08 -3.73
N LEU A 52 15.90 9.97 -4.34
CA LEU A 52 16.06 8.62 -3.80
C LEU A 52 16.31 7.61 -4.92
N ASP A 53 17.18 6.63 -4.67
CA ASP A 53 17.49 5.54 -5.61
C ASP A 53 16.98 4.20 -5.06
N PRO A 54 16.15 3.44 -5.80
CA PRO A 54 15.71 2.10 -5.39
C PRO A 54 16.85 1.10 -5.13
N SER A 55 18.02 1.30 -5.74
CA SER A 55 19.22 0.48 -5.54
C SER A 55 20.08 0.93 -4.36
N LEU A 56 19.70 2.00 -3.65
CA LEU A 56 20.45 2.56 -2.53
C LEU A 56 20.52 1.58 -1.35
N PRO A 57 21.71 1.34 -0.76
CA PRO A 57 21.83 0.69 0.54
C PRO A 57 21.10 1.48 1.62
N VAL A 58 20.27 0.81 2.43
CA VAL A 58 19.47 1.49 3.46
C VAL A 58 20.35 2.23 4.48
N ARG A 59 21.55 1.70 4.74
CA ARG A 59 22.55 2.30 5.63
C ARG A 59 23.15 3.62 5.12
N THR A 60 22.94 3.99 3.85
CA THR A 60 23.40 5.28 3.32
C THR A 60 22.66 6.45 3.95
N LEU A 61 21.37 6.30 4.24
CA LEU A 61 20.54 7.33 4.90
C LEU A 61 20.28 7.01 6.38
N LEU A 62 20.55 5.76 6.79
CA LEU A 62 20.41 5.26 8.15
C LEU A 62 21.72 4.61 8.62
N PRO A 63 22.84 5.37 8.74
CA PRO A 63 24.14 4.83 9.14
C PRO A 63 24.14 4.17 10.52
N GLU A 64 23.19 4.56 11.38
CA GLU A 64 22.93 4.00 12.71
C GLU A 64 22.48 2.54 12.69
N LEU A 65 21.98 2.03 11.56
CA LEU A 65 21.54 0.65 11.45
C LEU A 65 22.71 -0.34 11.60
N PRO A 66 22.45 -1.53 12.18
CA PRO A 66 23.46 -2.56 12.38
C PRO A 66 24.24 -2.92 11.11
N ALA A 67 25.49 -3.37 11.27
CA ALA A 67 26.36 -3.71 10.14
C ALA A 67 25.76 -4.77 9.21
N TRP A 68 25.00 -5.73 9.75
CA TRP A 68 24.33 -6.76 8.97
C TRP A 68 23.29 -6.21 7.99
N ALA A 69 22.79 -4.98 8.17
CA ALA A 69 21.82 -4.35 7.26
C ALA A 69 22.46 -3.84 5.95
N ALA A 70 23.79 -3.95 5.81
CA ALA A 70 24.54 -3.56 4.63
C ALA A 70 24.06 -4.14 3.26
N PRO A 71 23.52 -5.37 3.14
CA PRO A 71 23.00 -5.91 1.88
C PRO A 71 21.56 -5.47 1.57
N ILE A 72 20.84 -4.86 2.53
CA ILE A 72 19.46 -4.41 2.30
C ILE A 72 19.48 -3.14 1.44
N ARG A 73 18.59 -3.10 0.44
CA ARG A 73 18.39 -1.99 -0.49
C ARG A 73 16.97 -1.47 -0.37
N LEU A 74 16.74 -0.24 -0.78
CA LEU A 74 15.39 0.37 -0.77
C LEU A 74 14.37 -0.51 -1.52
N HIS A 75 14.71 -1.04 -2.69
CA HIS A 75 13.80 -1.90 -3.46
C HIS A 75 13.45 -3.22 -2.76
N HIS A 76 14.31 -3.72 -1.85
CA HIS A 76 13.97 -4.88 -1.04
C HIS A 76 12.84 -4.56 -0.03
N LEU A 77 12.81 -3.33 0.49
CA LEU A 77 11.74 -2.87 1.39
C LEU A 77 10.43 -2.63 0.62
N ILE A 78 10.51 -1.92 -0.51
CA ILE A 78 9.36 -1.60 -1.36
C ILE A 78 8.57 -2.86 -1.73
N HIS A 79 9.28 -3.94 -2.11
CA HIS A 79 8.68 -5.16 -2.64
C HIS A 79 8.64 -6.32 -1.64
N HIS A 80 8.88 -6.07 -0.35
CA HIS A 80 8.89 -7.10 0.70
C HIS A 80 9.83 -8.29 0.42
N THR A 81 11.02 -8.01 -0.08
CA THR A 81 12.08 -9.00 -0.31
C THR A 81 13.30 -8.75 0.57
N SER A 82 13.16 -8.06 1.70
CA SER A 82 14.27 -7.77 2.61
C SER A 82 14.67 -8.94 3.50
N GLY A 83 13.77 -9.91 3.67
CA GLY A 83 13.92 -10.98 4.65
C GLY A 83 13.68 -10.53 6.10
N LEU A 84 13.33 -9.26 6.33
CA LEU A 84 13.02 -8.77 7.68
C LEU A 84 11.73 -9.45 8.22
N PRO A 85 11.65 -9.69 9.55
CA PRO A 85 10.42 -10.15 10.19
C PRO A 85 9.22 -9.24 9.92
N GLU A 86 8.01 -9.80 10.06
CA GLU A 86 6.76 -9.06 9.87
C GLU A 86 6.67 -7.87 10.86
N LYS A 87 6.81 -8.16 12.15
CA LYS A 87 6.64 -7.21 13.26
C LYS A 87 7.85 -7.22 14.18
N ALA A 88 8.16 -6.05 14.75
CA ALA A 88 9.16 -5.93 15.79
C ALA A 88 8.54 -6.23 17.15
N ASP A 89 9.39 -6.51 18.15
CA ASP A 89 9.00 -6.40 19.54
C ASP A 89 8.53 -4.95 19.85
N PRO A 90 7.70 -4.73 20.89
CA PRO A 90 7.25 -3.39 21.26
C PRO A 90 8.43 -2.42 21.48
N GLY A 91 8.43 -1.29 20.78
CA GLY A 91 9.52 -0.31 20.79
C GLY A 91 9.64 0.43 19.46
N ASP A 92 10.66 1.28 19.31
CA ASP A 92 10.99 1.87 18.02
C ASP A 92 11.71 0.81 17.15
N PRO A 93 11.11 0.35 16.03
CA PRO A 93 11.74 -0.61 15.14
C PRO A 93 13.08 -0.13 14.56
N MET A 94 13.34 1.18 14.59
CA MET A 94 14.62 1.75 14.19
C MET A 94 15.71 1.63 15.25
N GLU A 95 15.35 1.53 16.53
CA GLU A 95 16.30 1.31 17.64
C GLU A 95 16.69 -0.16 17.75
N THR A 96 15.74 -1.07 17.52
CA THR A 96 15.95 -2.52 17.65
C THR A 96 15.58 -3.26 16.37
N LEU A 97 16.16 -2.85 15.24
CA LEU A 97 15.92 -3.54 13.98
C LEU A 97 16.35 -5.02 14.11
N PRO A 98 15.45 -6.00 13.92
CA PRO A 98 15.80 -7.41 14.02
C PRO A 98 16.52 -7.89 12.77
N GLU A 99 17.38 -8.91 12.92
CA GLU A 99 18.09 -9.52 11.80
C GLU A 99 17.12 -10.17 10.79
N PRO A 100 17.48 -10.22 9.49
CA PRO A 100 16.66 -10.86 8.47
C PRO A 100 16.60 -12.37 8.70
N GLN A 101 15.40 -12.94 8.57
CA GLN A 101 15.16 -14.38 8.62
C GLN A 101 15.59 -15.10 7.32
N ALA A 102 15.86 -14.34 6.27
CA ALA A 102 16.35 -14.80 4.99
C ALA A 102 17.22 -13.73 4.34
N GLU A 103 18.08 -14.14 3.40
CA GLU A 103 18.88 -13.18 2.68
C GLU A 103 18.03 -12.23 1.82
N PRO A 104 18.39 -10.94 1.70
CA PRO A 104 17.66 -10.02 0.84
C PRO A 104 17.59 -10.51 -0.61
N GLY A 105 16.39 -10.46 -1.17
CA GLY A 105 16.03 -10.87 -2.52
C GLY A 105 15.73 -12.37 -2.69
N THR A 106 15.86 -13.22 -1.66
CA THR A 106 15.63 -14.67 -1.81
C THR A 106 14.25 -15.15 -1.38
N VAL A 107 13.53 -14.36 -0.58
CA VAL A 107 12.12 -14.63 -0.22
C VAL A 107 11.24 -13.39 -0.44
N PHE A 108 9.96 -13.63 -0.74
CA PHE A 108 8.91 -12.62 -0.64
C PHE A 108 8.19 -12.81 0.70
N SER A 109 8.40 -11.88 1.62
CA SER A 109 7.87 -11.92 2.99
C SER A 109 7.44 -10.51 3.41
N PRO A 110 6.13 -10.22 3.46
CA PRO A 110 5.61 -8.95 3.95
C PRO A 110 6.20 -8.57 5.32
N SER A 111 6.52 -7.29 5.48
CA SER A 111 7.19 -6.76 6.66
C SER A 111 6.74 -5.33 6.97
N ASP A 112 6.05 -5.18 8.10
CA ASP A 112 5.63 -3.88 8.65
C ASP A 112 6.86 -3.08 9.08
N ILE A 113 7.85 -3.75 9.70
CA ILE A 113 9.15 -3.15 10.02
C ILE A 113 9.83 -2.60 8.76
N GLY A 114 9.80 -3.37 7.67
CA GLY A 114 10.38 -2.96 6.41
C GLY A 114 9.73 -1.69 5.85
N TYR A 115 8.42 -1.54 6.02
CA TYR A 115 7.70 -0.32 5.63
C TYR A 115 7.91 0.85 6.60
N ALA A 116 8.10 0.60 7.90
CA ALA A 116 8.52 1.63 8.85
C ALA A 116 9.93 2.18 8.49
N CYS A 117 10.86 1.28 8.12
CA CYS A 117 12.16 1.68 7.58
C CYS A 117 12.01 2.52 6.30
N LEU A 118 11.09 2.11 5.41
CA LEU A 118 10.82 2.79 4.16
C LEU A 118 10.29 4.22 4.38
N THR A 119 9.39 4.42 5.34
CA THR A 119 8.94 5.75 5.77
C THR A 119 10.14 6.59 6.22
N THR A 120 10.95 6.08 7.14
CA THR A 120 12.11 6.82 7.68
C THR A 120 13.10 7.21 6.59
N LEU A 121 13.37 6.31 5.63
CA LEU A 121 14.21 6.60 4.47
C LEU A 121 13.64 7.71 3.59
N ALA A 122 12.32 7.71 3.35
CA ALA A 122 11.65 8.76 2.59
C ALA A 122 11.75 10.12 3.31
N GLU A 123 11.63 10.16 4.64
CA GLU A 123 11.76 11.38 5.42
C GLU A 123 13.18 11.94 5.38
N ARG A 124 14.19 11.07 5.57
CA ARG A 124 15.61 11.43 5.49
C ARG A 124 15.98 11.97 4.11
N ALA A 125 15.49 11.35 3.05
CA ALA A 125 15.75 11.78 1.67
C ALA A 125 15.00 13.07 1.30
N GLY A 126 13.73 13.18 1.68
CA GLY A 126 12.88 14.33 1.36
C GLY A 126 13.09 15.55 2.27
N GLY A 127 13.85 15.40 3.36
CA GLY A 127 14.10 16.43 4.36
C GLY A 127 12.85 16.93 5.08
N ARG A 128 11.78 16.13 5.10
CA ARG A 128 10.46 16.48 5.64
C ARG A 128 9.67 15.21 6.00
N PRO A 129 8.67 15.30 6.89
CA PRO A 129 7.81 14.17 7.22
C PRO A 129 7.10 13.60 5.98
N VAL A 130 6.87 12.28 5.95
CA VAL A 130 6.13 11.63 4.85
C VAL A 130 4.71 12.17 4.76
N ALA A 131 4.12 12.58 5.89
CA ALA A 131 2.83 13.26 5.93
C ALA A 131 2.80 14.53 5.06
N GLU A 132 3.88 15.32 5.03
CA GLU A 132 3.95 16.52 4.19
C GLU A 132 4.11 16.19 2.71
N ILE A 133 4.88 15.13 2.39
CA ILE A 133 5.03 14.63 1.01
C ILE A 133 3.66 14.17 0.50
N ALA A 134 2.97 13.34 1.28
CA ALA A 134 1.64 12.82 0.95
C ALA A 134 0.63 13.97 0.81
N GLN A 135 0.60 14.91 1.76
CA GLN A 135 -0.33 16.05 1.71
C GLN A 135 -0.15 16.87 0.43
N LYS A 136 1.10 17.21 0.09
CA LYS A 136 1.42 18.07 -1.04
C LYS A 136 1.18 17.39 -2.39
N HIS A 137 1.62 16.14 -2.52
CA HIS A 137 1.71 15.48 -3.82
C HIS A 137 0.55 14.51 -4.11
N LEU A 138 -0.16 14.05 -3.07
CA LEU A 138 -1.23 13.04 -3.20
C LEU A 138 -2.55 13.59 -2.68
N PHE A 139 -2.64 13.96 -1.41
CA PHE A 139 -3.95 14.23 -0.79
C PHE A 139 -4.60 15.52 -1.30
N THR A 140 -3.87 16.63 -1.33
CA THR A 140 -4.41 17.91 -1.82
C THR A 140 -4.81 17.81 -3.30
N PRO A 141 -3.96 17.27 -4.22
CA PRO A 141 -4.33 17.15 -5.63
C PRO A 141 -5.47 16.17 -5.90
N LEU A 142 -5.62 15.12 -5.09
CA LEU A 142 -6.69 14.11 -5.25
C LEU A 142 -7.97 14.46 -4.46
N GLY A 143 -7.95 15.56 -3.69
CA GLY A 143 -9.07 15.96 -2.84
C GLY A 143 -9.32 15.05 -1.64
N MET A 144 -8.29 14.34 -1.16
CA MET A 144 -8.38 13.43 -0.01
C MET A 144 -8.26 14.19 1.33
N ALA A 145 -9.24 15.05 1.62
CA ALA A 145 -9.16 16.03 2.70
C ALA A 145 -9.20 15.43 4.12
N SER A 146 -9.67 14.20 4.27
CA SER A 146 -9.82 13.49 5.54
C SER A 146 -8.73 12.43 5.74
N THR A 147 -7.75 12.34 4.83
CA THR A 147 -6.62 11.42 4.92
C THR A 147 -5.42 12.06 5.62
N GLN A 148 -4.81 11.32 6.56
CA GLN A 148 -3.59 11.74 7.26
C GLN A 148 -2.63 10.56 7.41
N VAL A 149 -1.35 10.80 7.15
CA VAL A 149 -0.27 9.90 7.60
C VAL A 149 0.11 10.34 9.00
N ARG A 150 0.04 9.42 9.97
CA ARG A 150 0.45 9.63 11.36
C ARG A 150 1.84 9.05 11.58
N SER A 151 2.10 8.45 12.75
CA SER A 151 3.40 7.89 13.08
C SER A 151 3.76 6.73 12.13
N GLY A 152 4.99 6.73 11.61
CA GLY A 152 5.47 5.68 10.71
C GLY A 152 4.66 5.58 9.42
N SER A 153 4.15 4.39 9.13
CA SER A 153 3.31 4.12 7.94
C SER A 153 1.80 4.13 8.24
N GLU A 154 1.38 4.55 9.45
CA GLU A 154 -0.02 4.52 9.84
C GLU A 154 -0.82 5.60 9.11
N VAL A 155 -1.77 5.17 8.27
CA VAL A 155 -2.68 6.06 7.56
C VAL A 155 -4.07 5.98 8.17
N TRP A 156 -4.65 7.14 8.46
CA TRP A 156 -6.06 7.29 8.81
C TRP A 156 -6.79 7.96 7.66
N SER A 157 -7.94 7.41 7.27
CA SER A 157 -8.65 7.88 6.08
C SER A 157 -10.13 7.52 6.17
N THR A 158 -10.89 7.94 5.17
CA THR A 158 -12.30 7.57 4.98
C THR A 158 -12.45 6.63 3.79
N ALA A 159 -13.58 5.93 3.69
CA ALA A 159 -13.86 5.11 2.50
C ALA A 159 -13.85 5.97 1.24
N ARG A 160 -14.40 7.19 1.30
CA ARG A 160 -14.46 8.10 0.15
C ARG A 160 -13.06 8.50 -0.34
N ASP A 161 -12.17 8.87 0.57
CA ASP A 161 -10.83 9.30 0.18
C ASP A 161 -9.99 8.12 -0.33
N MET A 162 -10.13 6.94 0.28
CA MET A 162 -9.47 5.74 -0.24
C MET A 162 -10.01 5.31 -1.61
N LEU A 163 -11.29 5.56 -1.91
CA LEU A 163 -11.84 5.32 -3.24
C LEU A 163 -11.22 6.28 -4.27
N ARG A 164 -11.07 7.57 -3.94
CA ARG A 164 -10.37 8.56 -4.78
C ARG A 164 -8.93 8.14 -5.06
N TRP A 165 -8.21 7.66 -4.05
CA TRP A 165 -6.88 7.08 -4.20
C TRP A 165 -6.88 5.91 -5.21
N ALA A 166 -7.81 4.97 -5.03
CA ALA A 166 -7.91 3.81 -5.91
C ALA A 166 -8.29 4.21 -7.35
N GLU A 167 -9.15 5.21 -7.56
CA GLU A 167 -9.47 5.74 -8.89
C GLU A 167 -8.25 6.39 -9.55
N ALA A 168 -7.49 7.20 -8.79
CA ALA A 168 -6.29 7.90 -9.26
C ALA A 168 -5.27 6.97 -9.94
N MET A 169 -5.27 5.69 -9.54
CA MET A 169 -4.44 4.67 -10.14
C MET A 169 -4.70 4.47 -11.62
N HIS A 170 -5.91 4.67 -12.16
CA HIS A 170 -6.22 4.40 -13.56
C HIS A 170 -6.89 5.54 -14.34
N ILE A 171 -7.38 6.58 -13.67
CA ILE A 171 -7.96 7.76 -14.34
C ILE A 171 -6.92 8.80 -14.80
N GLY A 172 -5.63 8.50 -14.65
CA GLY A 172 -4.53 9.37 -15.09
C GLY A 172 -4.18 10.54 -14.16
N ALA A 173 -4.86 10.66 -13.00
CA ALA A 173 -4.64 11.75 -12.04
C ALA A 173 -3.20 11.82 -11.48
N LEU A 174 -2.50 10.69 -11.40
CA LEU A 174 -1.10 10.62 -10.95
C LEU A 174 -0.06 10.91 -12.06
N GLY A 175 -0.53 11.01 -13.30
CA GLY A 175 0.31 11.07 -14.49
C GLY A 175 0.98 9.73 -14.85
N PRO A 176 1.29 9.51 -16.14
CA PRO A 176 1.64 8.18 -16.66
C PRO A 176 2.90 7.59 -16.04
N ARG A 177 3.89 8.43 -15.70
CA ARG A 177 5.17 7.96 -15.14
C ARG A 177 5.05 7.46 -13.69
N LEU A 178 4.29 8.16 -12.84
CA LEU A 178 4.07 7.70 -11.46
C LEU A 178 3.19 6.46 -11.46
N THR A 179 2.11 6.47 -12.24
CA THR A 179 1.22 5.31 -12.38
C THR A 179 1.97 4.07 -12.87
N ALA A 180 2.85 4.20 -13.86
CA ALA A 180 3.64 3.07 -14.36
C ALA A 180 4.59 2.52 -13.30
N LEU A 181 5.27 3.40 -12.55
CA LEU A 181 6.17 3.01 -11.47
C LEU A 181 5.41 2.28 -10.36
N LEU A 182 4.27 2.82 -9.92
CA LEU A 182 3.46 2.24 -8.85
C LEU A 182 2.95 0.83 -9.15
N ARG A 183 2.81 0.50 -10.44
CA ARG A 183 2.32 -0.78 -10.95
C ARG A 183 3.44 -1.78 -11.27
N GLN A 184 4.70 -1.37 -11.13
CA GLN A 184 5.84 -2.20 -11.46
C GLN A 184 6.03 -3.30 -10.41
N PRO A 185 6.06 -4.59 -10.80
CA PRO A 185 6.38 -5.68 -9.88
C PRO A 185 7.85 -5.62 -9.44
N GLY A 186 8.09 -6.03 -8.21
CA GLY A 186 9.44 -6.34 -7.74
C GLY A 186 10.02 -7.59 -8.41
N LYS A 187 11.31 -7.82 -8.19
CA LYS A 187 12.03 -9.00 -8.66
C LYS A 187 12.78 -9.65 -7.51
N MET A 188 12.70 -10.97 -7.46
CA MET A 188 13.58 -11.83 -6.68
C MET A 188 15.00 -11.79 -7.26
N ARG A 189 15.97 -12.27 -6.47
CA ARG A 189 17.39 -12.33 -6.85
C ARG A 189 17.63 -13.17 -8.11
N ASP A 190 16.83 -14.22 -8.30
CA ASP A 190 16.87 -15.09 -9.48
C ASP A 190 16.13 -14.50 -10.71
N GLY A 191 15.53 -13.32 -10.56
CA GLY A 191 14.78 -12.61 -11.60
C GLY A 191 13.29 -12.94 -11.64
N ALA A 192 12.78 -13.85 -10.81
CA ALA A 192 11.35 -14.12 -10.71
C ALA A 192 10.59 -12.86 -10.26
N LEU A 193 9.41 -12.63 -10.82
CA LEU A 193 8.57 -11.49 -10.41
C LEU A 193 7.86 -11.80 -9.10
N VAL A 194 7.81 -10.82 -8.20
CA VAL A 194 6.98 -10.94 -6.99
C VAL A 194 5.55 -10.46 -7.28
N PRO A 195 4.52 -11.05 -6.65
CA PRO A 195 3.12 -10.64 -6.82
C PRO A 195 2.81 -9.36 -6.03
N TYR A 196 3.74 -8.40 -6.02
CA TYR A 196 3.67 -7.16 -5.26
C TYR A 196 4.36 -6.03 -6.03
N ALA A 197 3.67 -4.91 -6.15
CA ALA A 197 4.17 -3.70 -6.75
C ALA A 197 4.59 -2.69 -5.66
N TRP A 198 4.39 -1.40 -5.88
CA TRP A 198 4.73 -0.39 -4.88
C TRP A 198 3.57 -0.20 -3.92
N GLY A 199 3.59 -0.95 -2.81
CA GLY A 199 2.60 -0.90 -1.74
C GLY A 199 1.24 -1.53 -2.08
N SER A 200 1.21 -2.43 -3.07
CA SER A 200 -0.01 -3.15 -3.46
C SER A 200 0.30 -4.56 -3.97
N HIS A 201 -0.50 -5.54 -3.59
CA HIS A 201 -0.54 -6.85 -4.22
C HIS A 201 -1.02 -6.75 -5.67
N ILE A 202 -0.44 -7.58 -6.54
CA ILE A 202 -0.85 -7.72 -7.93
C ILE A 202 -1.78 -8.93 -8.00
N LEU A 203 -3.07 -8.68 -8.19
CA LEU A 203 -4.08 -9.72 -8.33
C LEU A 203 -4.24 -10.06 -9.82
N PRO A 204 -4.06 -11.34 -10.22
CA PRO A 204 -4.29 -11.73 -11.60
C PRO A 204 -5.77 -11.60 -11.97
N GLY A 205 -6.05 -11.30 -13.23
CA GLY A 205 -7.40 -11.23 -13.78
C GLY A 205 -7.39 -11.40 -15.29
N ASP A 206 -8.48 -11.93 -15.85
CA ASP A 206 -8.58 -12.30 -17.27
C ASP A 206 -8.34 -11.13 -18.23
N ARG A 207 -8.70 -9.92 -17.80
CA ARG A 207 -8.55 -8.68 -18.57
C ARG A 207 -7.25 -7.91 -18.26
N GLY A 208 -6.44 -8.43 -17.35
CA GLY A 208 -5.25 -7.77 -16.81
C GLY A 208 -5.27 -7.72 -15.29
N PRO A 209 -4.13 -7.34 -14.66
CA PRO A 209 -4.01 -7.33 -13.22
C PRO A 209 -4.82 -6.22 -12.57
N ALA A 210 -5.32 -6.48 -11.37
CA ALA A 210 -5.74 -5.45 -10.43
C ALA A 210 -4.68 -5.25 -9.35
N TYR A 211 -4.72 -4.09 -8.70
CA TYR A 211 -3.80 -3.72 -7.64
C TYR A 211 -4.61 -3.52 -6.38
N ALA A 212 -4.27 -4.24 -5.31
CA ALA A 212 -5.05 -4.23 -4.08
C ALA A 212 -4.16 -4.23 -2.84
N ASN A 213 -4.72 -3.80 -1.72
CA ASN A 213 -4.08 -3.95 -0.43
C ASN A 213 -5.14 -4.12 0.67
N THR A 214 -4.81 -4.97 1.65
CA THR A 214 -5.67 -5.28 2.78
C THR A 214 -5.01 -4.75 4.06
N GLY A 215 -5.66 -3.77 4.69
CA GLY A 215 -5.33 -3.31 6.02
C GLY A 215 -6.12 -4.07 7.07
N ARG A 216 -5.44 -4.51 8.14
CA ARG A 216 -6.06 -5.17 9.29
C ARG A 216 -5.69 -4.43 10.56
N SER A 217 -6.71 -4.00 11.29
CA SER A 217 -6.60 -3.49 12.65
C SER A 217 -7.61 -4.25 13.52
N PRO A 218 -7.44 -4.33 14.85
CA PRO A 218 -8.36 -5.08 15.70
C PRO A 218 -9.82 -4.66 15.47
N GLY A 219 -10.65 -5.59 15.03
CA GLY A 219 -12.07 -5.39 14.73
C GLY A 219 -12.38 -4.58 13.46
N CYS A 220 -11.39 -4.30 12.60
CA CYS A 220 -11.61 -3.56 11.36
C CYS A 220 -10.66 -3.99 10.23
N VAL A 221 -11.25 -4.41 9.11
CA VAL A 221 -10.57 -4.68 7.84
C VAL A 221 -10.87 -3.57 6.85
N THR A 222 -9.84 -3.09 6.16
CA THR A 222 -9.95 -2.23 4.99
C THR A 222 -9.39 -2.95 3.77
N PHE A 223 -10.19 -3.14 2.73
CA PHE A 223 -9.74 -3.67 1.44
C PHE A 223 -9.95 -2.62 0.36
N VAL A 224 -8.86 -2.23 -0.30
CA VAL A 224 -8.88 -1.28 -1.42
C VAL A 224 -8.35 -1.97 -2.66
N VAL A 225 -9.02 -1.78 -3.80
CA VAL A 225 -8.62 -2.39 -5.08
C VAL A 225 -8.89 -1.46 -6.25
N ALA A 226 -7.98 -1.46 -7.23
CA ALA A 226 -8.12 -0.76 -8.50
C ALA A 226 -7.78 -1.70 -9.66
N SER A 227 -8.68 -1.80 -10.64
CA SER A 227 -8.49 -2.55 -11.88
C SER A 227 -8.40 -1.59 -13.06
N PRO A 228 -7.18 -1.33 -13.58
CA PRO A 228 -7.00 -0.49 -14.76
C PRO A 228 -7.68 -1.06 -16.00
N ALA A 229 -7.75 -2.39 -16.10
CA ALA A 229 -8.33 -3.08 -17.24
C ALA A 229 -9.84 -2.86 -17.37
N THR A 230 -10.53 -2.72 -16.24
CA THR A 230 -11.99 -2.46 -16.20
C THR A 230 -12.31 -1.00 -15.90
N ALA A 231 -11.29 -0.16 -15.66
CA ALA A 231 -11.43 1.21 -15.16
C ALA A 231 -12.36 1.29 -13.93
N THR A 232 -12.26 0.29 -13.06
CA THR A 232 -13.10 0.17 -11.86
C THR A 232 -12.23 0.13 -10.61
N SER A 233 -12.65 0.83 -9.57
CA SER A 233 -12.03 0.79 -8.25
C SER A 233 -13.08 0.51 -7.18
N ALA A 234 -12.68 -0.14 -6.09
CA ALA A 234 -13.56 -0.42 -4.98
C ALA A 234 -12.84 -0.25 -3.63
N ILE A 235 -13.63 0.11 -2.63
CA ILE A 235 -13.24 0.17 -1.22
C ILE A 235 -14.27 -0.59 -0.40
N VAL A 236 -13.79 -1.43 0.51
CA VAL A 236 -14.62 -2.12 1.49
C VAL A 236 -13.98 -1.96 2.85
N ILE A 237 -14.71 -1.37 3.80
CA ILE A 237 -14.34 -1.29 5.20
C ILE A 237 -15.34 -2.16 5.97
N ALA A 238 -14.86 -3.12 6.75
CA ALA A 238 -15.70 -4.08 7.44
C ALA A 238 -15.28 -4.17 8.91
N LEU A 239 -16.25 -4.03 9.83
CA LEU A 239 -16.04 -4.17 11.27
C LEU A 239 -15.93 -5.65 11.67
N THR A 240 -14.81 -6.27 11.32
CA THR A 240 -14.50 -7.69 11.53
C THR A 240 -12.98 -7.88 11.56
N ASP A 241 -12.52 -9.00 12.12
CA ASP A 241 -11.13 -9.44 12.02
C ASP A 241 -10.87 -10.34 10.79
N ASP A 242 -11.94 -10.88 10.19
CA ASP A 242 -11.88 -11.73 9.00
C ASP A 242 -11.86 -10.88 7.71
N PRO A 243 -10.76 -10.91 6.92
CA PRO A 243 -10.68 -10.14 5.70
C PRO A 243 -11.47 -10.72 4.52
N GLN A 244 -11.83 -12.01 4.55
CA GLN A 244 -12.40 -12.71 3.39
C GLN A 244 -13.67 -12.05 2.84
N PRO A 245 -14.65 -11.62 3.66
CA PRO A 245 -15.85 -10.96 3.15
C PRO A 245 -15.54 -9.64 2.43
N ALA A 246 -14.60 -8.84 2.96
CA ALA A 246 -14.23 -7.56 2.36
C ALA A 246 -13.45 -7.75 1.05
N GLU A 247 -12.53 -8.70 1.02
CA GLU A 247 -11.77 -9.04 -0.17
C GLU A 247 -12.63 -9.62 -1.28
N SER A 248 -13.52 -10.58 -0.96
CA SER A 248 -14.41 -11.21 -1.94
C SER A 248 -15.33 -10.15 -2.57
N LEU A 249 -15.98 -9.32 -1.75
CA LEU A 249 -16.84 -8.24 -2.26
C LEU A 249 -16.05 -7.26 -3.13
N GLY A 250 -14.89 -6.79 -2.68
CA GLY A 250 -14.08 -5.83 -3.47
C GLY A 250 -13.61 -6.41 -4.79
N LYS A 251 -13.16 -7.68 -4.82
CA LYS A 251 -12.76 -8.39 -6.04
C LYS A 251 -13.94 -8.52 -7.02
N GLN A 252 -15.12 -8.89 -6.52
CA GLN A 252 -16.35 -8.95 -7.32
C GLN A 252 -16.70 -7.58 -7.93
N LEU A 253 -16.60 -6.50 -7.15
CA LEU A 253 -16.92 -5.14 -7.61
C LEU A 253 -16.03 -4.66 -8.76
N VAL A 254 -14.76 -5.07 -8.80
CA VAL A 254 -13.85 -4.73 -9.91
C VAL A 254 -13.89 -5.75 -11.07
N GLY A 255 -14.72 -6.79 -10.96
CA GLY A 255 -14.91 -7.82 -11.98
C GLY A 255 -13.80 -8.87 -12.00
N LEU A 256 -13.13 -9.11 -10.88
CA LEU A 256 -12.27 -10.28 -10.70
C LEU A 256 -13.15 -11.48 -10.33
N THR A 257 -12.95 -12.59 -11.04
CA THR A 257 -13.51 -13.89 -10.70
C THR A 257 -12.68 -14.51 -9.59
N GLU A 258 -13.31 -15.17 -8.62
CA GLU A 258 -12.58 -15.99 -7.65
C GLU A 258 -11.90 -17.12 -8.44
N GLN A 259 -10.57 -17.12 -8.50
CA GLN A 259 -9.86 -18.33 -8.91
C GLN A 259 -10.04 -19.35 -7.79
N GLU A 260 -10.44 -20.58 -8.14
CA GLU A 260 -10.46 -21.67 -7.18
C GLU A 260 -9.08 -21.77 -6.49
N PRO A 261 -9.04 -22.01 -5.18
CA PRO A 261 -7.77 -22.14 -4.47
C PRO A 261 -6.93 -23.23 -5.17
N ILE A 262 -5.69 -22.88 -5.49
CA ILE A 262 -4.69 -23.85 -5.93
C ILE A 262 -4.58 -24.89 -4.80
N ARG A 263 -5.10 -26.09 -5.05
CA ARG A 263 -5.01 -27.24 -4.16
C ARG A 263 -3.59 -27.80 -4.11
#